data_AF-A0A1H0M9H9-F1
#
_entry.id   AF-A0A1H0M9H9-F1
#
_cell.length_a   1.000
_cell.length_b   1.000
_cell.length_c   1.000
_cell.angle_alpha   90.00
_cell.angle_beta   90.00
_cell.angle_gamma   90.00
#
_symmetry.space_group_name_H-M   'P 1'
#
loop_
_entity.id
_entity.type
_entity.pdbx_description
1 polymer ?
#
loop_
_entity_poly.entity_id
_entity_poly.type
_entity_poly.pdbx_seq_one_letter_code
_entity_poly.pdbx_strand_id
1 'polypeptide(L)'
;MAPVEQSTPTQICRRCKTEVFDCDNPFCENCGFDLKYGVVKVPTSGQCIYCQQVEKLTDEHIFGKWLIKALGRVSQYRFHSVGRPERLVFWEPVDFHRSDPLSAVGDLLDSTVRNVCERCNTTWMSDIHKIAQPLVLQLVKGGWQVHSHEECIALSRWVAMVAINLECHGRILKTTQHQRTALMNGHPLDGWQVSFGNLRDSWRRSYVQSIGVPLGMGTENTPLHINNAYFCIDRAVFHARSSISNGMLQMATMAVGLSGARLPTTPLWPSSGRPLEDLLKGVNLSSSDVQALTLPGGSVQG
;
A
#
# COMPACT_ATOMS: atom_id res chain seq x y z
N MET A 1 -5.66 10.81 52.46
CA MET A 1 -4.43 11.16 51.69
C MET A 1 -4.90 11.54 50.31
N ALA A 2 -4.64 12.77 49.87
CA ALA A 2 -4.98 13.18 48.50
C ALA A 2 -4.04 12.46 47.51
N PRO A 3 -4.53 11.99 46.35
CA PRO A 3 -3.67 11.40 45.33
C PRO A 3 -2.67 12.46 44.84
N VAL A 4 -1.39 12.08 44.80
CA VAL A 4 -0.34 12.91 44.23
C VAL A 4 -0.58 12.96 42.72
N GLU A 5 -0.95 14.12 42.18
CA GLU A 5 -0.98 14.36 40.74
C GLU A 5 0.45 14.15 40.20
N GLN A 6 0.65 13.05 39.47
CA GLN A 6 1.89 12.84 38.74
C GLN A 6 1.82 13.71 37.49
N SER A 7 2.66 14.76 37.43
CA SER A 7 2.83 15.55 36.22
C SER A 7 3.28 14.62 35.09
N THR A 8 2.50 14.56 34.02
CA THR A 8 2.88 13.82 32.81
C THR A 8 4.21 14.39 32.26
N PRO A 9 5.16 13.52 31.85
CA PRO A 9 6.43 13.99 31.33
C PRO A 9 6.23 14.77 30.02
N THR A 10 6.62 16.04 30.01
CA THR A 10 6.55 16.90 28.83
C THR A 10 7.49 16.37 27.75
N GLN A 11 6.98 16.11 26.54
CA GLN A 11 7.82 15.72 25.40
C GLN A 11 8.10 16.95 24.52
N ILE A 12 9.33 17.14 24.04
CA ILE A 12 9.65 18.22 23.10
C ILE A 12 9.59 17.70 21.65
N CYS A 13 8.86 18.41 20.78
CA CYS A 13 8.81 18.10 19.37
C CYS A 13 10.19 18.24 18.72
N ARG A 14 10.71 17.16 18.13
CA ARG A 14 12.05 17.16 17.51
C ARG A 14 12.18 18.11 16.31
N ARG A 15 11.07 18.41 15.62
CA ARG A 15 11.02 19.28 14.44
C ARG A 15 10.95 20.76 14.78
N CYS A 16 9.91 21.20 15.49
CA CYS A 16 9.67 22.62 15.76
C CYS A 16 10.11 23.08 17.16
N LYS A 17 10.60 22.15 18.01
CA LYS A 17 11.06 22.42 19.38
C LYS A 17 10.00 22.90 20.37
N THR A 18 8.72 22.87 19.99
CA THR A 18 7.60 23.17 20.90
C THR A 18 7.41 22.03 21.91
N GLU A 19 7.11 22.38 23.16
CA GLU A 19 6.65 21.43 24.18
C GLU A 19 5.31 20.83 23.77
N VAL A 20 5.15 19.53 24.01
CA VAL A 20 3.93 18.77 23.73
C VAL A 20 3.40 18.28 25.07
N PHE A 21 2.18 18.70 25.38
CA PHE A 21 1.51 18.44 26.65
C PHE A 21 0.61 17.19 26.61
N ASP A 22 0.19 16.79 25.42
CA ASP A 22 -0.66 15.61 25.20
C ASP A 22 0.18 14.44 24.65
N CYS A 23 0.21 13.33 25.40
CA CYS A 23 0.88 12.10 24.99
C CYS A 23 -0.01 11.15 24.18
N ASP A 24 -1.32 11.41 24.12
CA ASP A 24 -2.28 10.59 23.37
C ASP A 24 -2.29 10.98 21.89
N ASN A 25 -2.08 12.25 21.56
CA ASN A 25 -1.89 12.69 20.17
C ASN A 25 -0.49 12.31 19.64
N PRO A 26 -0.38 11.43 18.62
CA PRO A 26 0.92 11.03 18.09
C PRO A 26 1.60 12.12 17.24
N PHE A 27 0.95 13.28 17.04
CA PHE A 27 1.45 14.38 16.22
C PHE A 27 1.66 15.65 17.05
N CYS A 28 2.67 16.43 16.68
CA CYS A 28 2.90 17.75 17.24
C CYS A 28 1.81 18.72 16.76
N GLU A 29 1.04 19.28 17.67
CA GLU A 29 -0.04 20.23 17.38
C GLU A 29 0.44 21.48 16.61
N ASN A 30 1.69 21.89 16.82
CA ASN A 30 2.24 23.09 16.15
C ASN A 30 2.70 22.83 14.70
N CYS A 31 3.14 21.62 14.35
CA CYS A 31 3.76 21.38 13.03
C CYS A 31 3.41 20.06 12.35
N GLY A 32 2.43 19.31 12.89
CA GLY A 32 1.99 18.01 12.39
C GLY A 32 3.06 16.91 12.44
N PHE A 33 4.18 17.14 13.13
CA PHE A 33 5.30 16.20 13.17
C PHE A 33 4.94 14.96 13.99
N ASP A 34 5.20 13.78 13.43
CA ASP A 34 5.00 12.51 14.11
C ASP A 34 5.98 12.34 15.29
N LEU A 35 5.48 12.58 16.50
CA LEU A 35 6.24 12.55 17.75
C LEU A 35 6.67 11.14 18.14
N LYS A 36 5.89 10.14 17.73
CA LYS A 36 6.13 8.73 18.05
C LYS A 36 7.28 8.14 17.23
N TYR A 37 7.38 8.50 15.95
CA TYR A 37 8.36 7.87 15.05
C TYR A 37 9.41 8.83 14.44
N GLY A 38 9.32 10.14 14.64
CA GLY A 38 10.46 11.06 14.46
C GLY A 38 10.83 11.45 13.02
N VAL A 39 12.12 11.73 12.74
CA VAL A 39 12.66 12.09 11.39
C VAL A 39 13.43 10.92 10.76
N VAL A 40 13.64 9.80 11.45
CA VAL A 40 14.62 8.83 10.95
C VAL A 40 14.08 8.09 9.73
N LYS A 41 14.64 8.43 8.56
CA LYS A 41 14.41 7.76 7.27
C LYS A 41 15.20 6.45 7.18
N VAL A 42 16.22 6.29 8.03
CA VAL A 42 17.11 5.13 8.15
C VAL A 42 16.87 4.50 9.53
N PRO A 43 16.68 3.17 9.66
CA PRO A 43 16.55 2.54 10.97
C PRO A 43 17.85 2.74 11.75
N THR A 44 17.74 3.07 13.02
CA THR A 44 18.90 3.16 13.93
C THR A 44 19.62 1.83 14.08
N SER A 45 18.92 0.71 13.86
CA SER A 45 19.51 -0.63 13.91
C SER A 45 20.43 -0.94 12.72
N GLY A 46 20.36 -0.17 11.62
CA GLY A 46 21.06 -0.50 10.38
C GLY A 46 20.58 -1.79 9.70
N GLN A 47 19.47 -2.38 10.16
CA GLN A 47 18.94 -3.63 9.62
C GLN A 47 18.09 -3.38 8.37
N CYS A 48 18.23 -4.27 7.39
CA CYS A 48 17.38 -4.30 6.21
C CYS A 48 15.94 -4.67 6.58
N ILE A 49 14.93 -3.96 6.04
CA ILE A 49 13.53 -4.31 6.27
C ILE A 49 13.16 -5.69 5.76
N TYR A 50 13.82 -6.19 4.71
CA TYR A 50 13.47 -7.47 4.10
C TYR A 50 14.19 -8.65 4.74
N CYS A 51 15.52 -8.63 4.83
CA CYS A 51 16.30 -9.77 5.32
C CYS A 51 16.70 -9.66 6.80
N GLN A 52 16.44 -8.52 7.46
CA GLN A 52 16.84 -8.21 8.84
C GLN A 52 18.35 -8.30 9.13
N GLN A 53 19.18 -8.49 8.10
CA GLN A 53 20.63 -8.47 8.24
C GLN A 53 21.15 -7.04 8.33
N VAL A 54 22.25 -6.87 9.07
CA VAL A 54 23.00 -5.62 9.14
C VAL A 54 23.95 -5.57 7.94
N GLU A 55 23.58 -4.78 6.94
CA GLU A 55 24.30 -4.63 5.68
C GLU A 55 24.30 -3.16 5.26
N LYS A 56 25.04 -2.83 4.21
CA LYS A 56 25.00 -1.49 3.61
C LYS A 56 23.61 -1.19 3.08
N LEU A 57 22.94 -0.22 3.71
CA LEU A 57 21.62 0.25 3.30
C LEU A 57 21.71 1.15 2.07
N THR A 58 20.64 1.14 1.27
CA THR A 58 20.50 1.91 0.02
C THR A 58 19.26 2.80 0.07
N ASP A 59 19.24 3.83 -0.78
CA ASP A 59 18.07 4.69 -1.03
C ASP A 59 17.25 4.10 -2.18
N GLU A 60 16.42 3.11 -1.88
CA GLU A 60 15.60 2.42 -2.88
C GLU A 60 14.38 3.23 -3.29
N HIS A 61 14.10 3.33 -4.59
CA HIS A 61 12.92 4.03 -5.10
C HIS A 61 11.66 3.16 -4.97
N ILE A 62 10.63 3.69 -4.30
CA ILE A 62 9.40 2.95 -4.01
C ILE A 62 8.75 2.41 -5.30
N PHE A 63 8.68 3.23 -6.35
CA PHE A 63 8.00 2.91 -7.61
C PHE A 63 8.97 2.52 -8.75
N GLY A 64 10.29 2.53 -8.50
CA GLY A 64 11.30 2.35 -9.54
C GLY A 64 11.51 3.57 -10.45
N LYS A 65 12.78 3.85 -10.80
CA LYS A 65 13.14 5.02 -11.62
C LYS A 65 12.59 5.00 -13.05
N TRP A 66 12.23 3.81 -13.56
CA TRP A 66 11.71 3.65 -14.92
C TRP A 66 10.34 4.32 -15.11
N LEU A 67 9.53 4.46 -14.06
CA LEU A 67 8.27 5.23 -14.13
C LEU A 67 8.50 6.72 -14.32
N ILE A 68 9.50 7.30 -13.65
CA ILE A 68 9.88 8.71 -13.85
C ILE A 68 10.29 8.94 -15.30
N LYS A 69 11.09 8.02 -15.86
CA LYS A 69 11.53 8.10 -17.26
C LYS A 69 10.36 7.99 -18.24
N ALA A 70 9.41 7.10 -17.98
CA ALA A 70 8.29 6.84 -18.88
C ALA A 70 7.20 7.91 -18.83
N LEU A 71 6.93 8.48 -17.66
CA LEU A 71 5.82 9.42 -17.45
C LEU A 71 6.25 10.87 -17.30
N GLY A 72 7.57 11.13 -17.30
CA GLY A 72 8.14 12.43 -16.98
C GLY A 72 7.94 12.84 -15.52
N ARG A 73 8.73 13.83 -15.11
CA ARG A 73 8.53 14.52 -13.83
C ARG A 73 7.34 15.45 -13.96
N VAL A 74 6.36 15.29 -13.09
CA VAL A 74 5.31 16.29 -12.96
C VAL A 74 5.61 17.03 -11.67
N SER A 75 6.07 18.28 -11.81
CA SER A 75 6.24 19.19 -10.69
C SER A 75 4.86 19.44 -10.10
N GLN A 76 4.53 18.71 -9.04
CA GLN A 76 3.28 18.89 -8.30
C GLN A 76 3.62 19.16 -6.84
N TYR A 77 2.95 20.16 -6.27
CA TYR A 77 2.83 20.26 -4.84
C TYR A 77 2.17 18.98 -4.32
N ARG A 78 2.84 18.31 -3.39
CA ARG A 78 2.30 17.16 -2.69
C ARG A 78 1.67 17.62 -1.41
N PHE A 79 0.46 17.13 -1.19
CA PHE A 79 -0.13 17.11 0.13
C PHE A 79 -0.03 15.68 0.65
N HIS A 80 0.86 15.47 1.61
CA HIS A 80 0.90 14.22 2.37
C HIS A 80 0.10 14.42 3.64
N SER A 81 -0.98 13.65 3.79
CA SER A 81 -1.66 13.51 5.08
C SER A 81 -1.33 12.13 5.65
N VAL A 82 -0.89 12.10 6.90
CA VAL A 82 -0.76 10.86 7.67
C VAL A 82 -1.97 10.81 8.58
N GLY A 83 -2.86 9.84 8.34
CA GLY A 83 -4.00 9.57 9.22
C GLY A 83 -3.67 8.45 10.20
N ARG A 84 -3.99 8.63 11.48
CA ARG A 84 -3.94 7.59 12.49
C ARG A 84 -5.29 7.49 13.19
N PRO A 85 -5.89 6.29 13.25
CA PRO A 85 -7.03 6.09 14.11
C PRO A 85 -6.60 6.29 15.57
N GLU A 86 -7.43 6.97 16.35
CA GLU A 86 -7.48 6.82 17.80
C GLU A 86 -7.78 5.33 18.10
N ARG A 87 -7.41 4.86 19.28
CA ARG A 87 -7.51 3.44 19.66
C ARG A 87 -8.84 2.83 19.20
N LEU A 88 -8.77 1.78 18.38
CA LEU A 88 -9.96 1.13 17.83
C LEU A 88 -10.69 0.36 18.93
N VAL A 89 -11.86 0.88 19.34
CA VAL A 89 -12.81 0.23 20.24
C VAL A 89 -13.97 -0.31 19.40
N PHE A 90 -14.36 -1.57 19.63
CA PHE A 90 -15.43 -2.20 18.87
C PHE A 90 -16.76 -1.48 19.17
N TRP A 91 -17.54 -1.17 18.13
CA TRP A 91 -18.84 -0.46 18.16
C TRP A 91 -18.83 1.06 18.39
N GLU A 92 -17.67 1.68 18.59
CA GLU A 92 -17.57 3.13 18.73
C GLU A 92 -17.06 3.78 17.45
N PRO A 93 -17.53 4.99 17.09
CA PRO A 93 -16.89 5.81 16.07
C PRO A 93 -15.42 6.03 16.44
N VAL A 94 -14.53 5.81 15.49
CA VAL A 94 -13.09 5.98 15.69
C VAL A 94 -12.70 7.34 15.14
N ASP A 95 -12.21 8.20 16.02
CA ASP A 95 -11.63 9.47 15.60
C ASP A 95 -10.32 9.23 14.84
N PHE A 96 -10.10 10.01 13.79
CA PHE A 96 -8.89 9.94 12.98
C PHE A 96 -8.08 11.21 13.18
N HIS A 97 -6.95 11.09 13.88
CA HIS A 97 -5.96 12.15 13.91
C HIS A 97 -5.29 12.20 12.54
N ARG A 98 -5.47 13.32 11.83
CA ARG A 98 -4.77 13.58 10.57
C ARG A 98 -3.70 14.62 10.84
N SER A 99 -2.47 14.35 10.42
CA SER A 99 -1.50 15.43 10.29
C SER A 99 -2.04 16.41 9.25
N ASP A 100 -1.89 17.71 9.52
CA ASP A 100 -2.09 18.72 8.48
C ASP A 100 -1.30 18.32 7.23
N PRO A 101 -1.85 18.57 6.04
CA PRO A 101 -1.18 18.21 4.81
C PRO A 101 0.15 18.96 4.75
N LEU A 102 1.24 18.27 5.04
CA LEU A 102 2.57 18.82 4.90
C LEU A 102 2.77 19.01 3.40
N SER A 103 2.88 20.26 2.97
CA SER A 103 3.30 20.57 1.61
C SER A 103 4.72 20.06 1.44
N ALA A 104 4.86 18.89 0.84
CA ALA A 104 6.16 18.42 0.40
C ALA A 104 6.34 18.84 -1.06
N VAL A 105 7.56 19.26 -1.39
CA VAL A 105 7.95 19.51 -2.78
C VAL A 105 8.65 18.25 -3.29
N GLY A 106 8.15 17.64 -4.37
CA GLY A 106 8.81 16.49 -5.02
C GLY A 106 7.85 15.55 -5.75
N ASP A 107 8.36 14.73 -6.69
CA ASP A 107 7.57 13.72 -7.41
C ASP A 107 7.42 12.39 -6.60
N LEU A 108 6.41 11.55 -6.85
CA LEU A 108 5.90 10.47 -5.96
C LEU A 108 6.74 9.27 -6.28
N LEU A 109 6.97 9.15 -7.57
CA LEU A 109 7.95 8.34 -8.23
C LEU A 109 9.39 8.65 -7.74
N ASP A 110 9.67 9.86 -7.22
CA ASP A 110 10.96 10.18 -6.59
C ASP A 110 11.04 9.73 -5.10
N SER A 111 9.96 9.18 -4.52
CA SER A 111 9.99 8.72 -3.13
C SER A 111 10.91 7.53 -2.95
N THR A 112 11.73 7.57 -1.89
CA THR A 112 12.66 6.50 -1.54
C THR A 112 12.44 5.95 -0.12
N VAL A 113 12.85 4.69 0.07
CA VAL A 113 13.02 4.03 1.39
C VAL A 113 14.50 3.80 1.63
N ARG A 114 15.01 4.14 2.83
CA ARG A 114 16.46 4.12 3.12
C ARG A 114 16.89 2.95 4.00
N ASN A 115 16.21 1.83 3.87
CA ASN A 115 16.38 0.68 4.76
C ASN A 115 16.27 -0.66 4.06
N VAL A 116 16.54 -0.65 2.76
CA VAL A 116 16.76 -1.86 1.97
C VAL A 116 18.26 -2.01 1.77
N CYS A 117 18.82 -3.18 2.13
CA CYS A 117 20.24 -3.43 1.89
C CYS A 117 20.55 -3.57 0.40
N GLU A 118 21.80 -3.32 0.03
CA GLU A 118 22.31 -3.42 -1.33
C GLU A 118 22.05 -4.80 -1.95
N ARG A 119 22.22 -5.88 -1.17
CA ARG A 119 21.96 -7.25 -1.63
C ARG A 119 20.49 -7.47 -2.00
N CYS A 120 19.55 -7.10 -1.14
CA CYS A 120 18.12 -7.26 -1.43
C CYS A 120 17.70 -6.41 -2.64
N ASN A 121 18.20 -5.18 -2.71
CA ASN A 121 17.87 -4.25 -3.79
C ASN A 121 18.35 -4.77 -5.16
N THR A 122 19.61 -5.21 -5.25
CA THR A 122 20.24 -5.62 -6.52
C THR A 122 19.87 -7.02 -7.00
N THR A 123 19.31 -7.87 -6.14
CA THR A 123 18.93 -9.25 -6.47
C THR A 123 17.43 -9.35 -6.78
N TRP A 124 16.66 -10.02 -5.91
CA TRP A 124 15.25 -10.37 -6.14
C TRP A 124 14.37 -9.14 -6.39
N MET A 125 14.68 -7.99 -5.76
CA MET A 125 13.89 -6.77 -5.94
C MET A 125 14.06 -6.17 -7.34
N SER A 126 15.31 -6.15 -7.84
CA SER A 126 15.61 -5.78 -9.23
C SER A 126 14.85 -6.68 -10.21
N ASP A 127 14.77 -7.99 -9.93
CA ASP A 127 14.08 -8.93 -10.80
C ASP A 127 12.56 -8.73 -10.79
N ILE A 128 11.94 -8.44 -9.64
CA ILE A 128 10.52 -8.05 -9.58
C ILE A 128 10.27 -6.80 -10.43
N HIS A 129 11.11 -5.76 -10.31
CA HIS A 129 10.97 -4.55 -11.12
C HIS A 129 11.10 -4.85 -12.62
N LYS A 130 12.09 -5.64 -13.06
CA LYS A 130 12.29 -5.98 -14.48
C LYS A 130 11.08 -6.69 -15.07
N ILE A 131 10.52 -7.66 -14.34
CA ILE A 131 9.38 -8.46 -14.82
C ILE A 131 8.10 -7.60 -14.82
N ALA A 132 7.86 -6.80 -13.78
CA ALA A 132 6.63 -6.02 -13.67
C ALA A 132 6.63 -4.74 -14.54
N GLN A 133 7.79 -4.18 -14.85
CA GLN A 133 7.92 -2.94 -15.62
C GLN A 133 7.06 -2.89 -16.89
N PRO A 134 7.15 -3.85 -17.84
CA PRO A 134 6.33 -3.79 -19.06
C PRO A 134 4.82 -3.81 -18.78
N LEU A 135 4.39 -4.61 -17.79
CA LEU A 135 2.98 -4.75 -17.40
C LEU A 135 2.44 -3.46 -16.79
N VAL A 136 3.18 -2.87 -15.86
CA VAL A 136 2.77 -1.61 -15.23
C VAL A 136 2.80 -0.47 -16.26
N LEU A 137 3.81 -0.41 -17.12
CA LEU A 137 3.87 0.60 -18.19
C LEU A 137 2.71 0.50 -19.17
N GLN A 138 2.24 -0.72 -19.43
CA GLN A 138 1.05 -0.93 -20.24
C GLN A 138 -0.20 -0.38 -19.54
N LEU A 139 -0.42 -0.72 -18.27
CA LEU A 139 -1.57 -0.26 -17.49
C LEU A 139 -1.64 1.26 -17.38
N VAL A 140 -0.50 1.90 -17.03
CA VAL A 140 -0.45 3.37 -16.86
C VAL A 140 -0.68 4.11 -18.18
N LYS A 141 -0.35 3.50 -19.33
CA LYS A 141 -0.59 4.06 -20.67
C LYS A 141 -2.00 3.77 -21.20
N GLY A 142 -2.86 3.13 -20.39
CA GLY A 142 -4.23 2.82 -20.78
C GLY A 142 -4.43 1.48 -21.49
N GLY A 143 -3.42 0.59 -21.49
CA GLY A 143 -3.57 -0.77 -21.97
C GLY A 143 -4.19 -1.67 -20.89
N TRP A 144 -5.49 -1.96 -21.01
CA TRP A 144 -6.27 -2.74 -20.04
C TRP A 144 -6.70 -4.09 -20.62
N GLN A 145 -5.74 -4.86 -21.14
CA GLN A 145 -6.00 -6.20 -21.65
C GLN A 145 -6.14 -7.24 -20.52
N VAL A 146 -6.65 -8.42 -20.86
CA VAL A 146 -6.66 -9.56 -19.93
C VAL A 146 -5.23 -10.03 -19.71
N HIS A 147 -4.84 -10.16 -18.45
CA HIS A 147 -3.49 -10.60 -18.07
C HIS A 147 -3.43 -12.12 -17.88
N SER A 148 -2.30 -12.72 -18.24
CA SER A 148 -2.04 -14.14 -17.94
C SER A 148 -1.92 -14.37 -16.43
N HIS A 149 -1.96 -15.64 -16.00
CA HIS A 149 -1.75 -15.97 -14.59
C HIS A 149 -0.36 -15.54 -14.09
N GLU A 150 0.68 -15.77 -14.90
CA GLU A 150 2.06 -15.38 -14.61
C GLU A 150 2.22 -13.86 -14.52
N GLU A 151 1.57 -13.12 -15.43
CA GLU A 151 1.53 -11.66 -15.39
C GLU A 151 0.84 -11.14 -14.12
N CYS A 152 -0.25 -11.79 -13.70
CA CYS A 152 -0.95 -11.44 -12.48
C CYS A 152 -0.08 -11.68 -11.23
N ILE A 153 0.70 -12.77 -11.20
CA ILE A 153 1.68 -13.02 -10.13
C ILE A 153 2.77 -11.95 -10.13
N ALA A 154 3.32 -11.60 -11.29
CA ALA A 154 4.34 -10.57 -11.41
C ALA A 154 3.85 -9.20 -10.91
N LEU A 155 2.67 -8.77 -11.37
CA LEU A 155 2.03 -7.54 -10.91
C LEU A 155 1.76 -7.57 -9.40
N SER A 156 1.23 -8.68 -8.88
CA SER A 156 0.90 -8.81 -7.46
C SER A 156 2.13 -8.70 -6.56
N ARG A 157 3.23 -9.34 -6.94
CA ARG A 157 4.51 -9.25 -6.21
C ARG A 157 5.06 -7.83 -6.22
N TRP A 158 5.01 -7.15 -7.37
CA TRP A 158 5.42 -5.76 -7.46
C TRP A 158 4.53 -4.84 -6.62
N VAL A 159 3.21 -4.99 -6.67
CA VAL A 159 2.28 -4.20 -5.86
C VAL A 159 2.51 -4.42 -4.36
N ALA A 160 2.72 -5.67 -3.93
CA ALA A 160 3.01 -5.99 -2.54
C ALA A 160 4.34 -5.37 -2.08
N MET A 161 5.39 -5.44 -2.90
CA MET A 161 6.67 -4.78 -2.64
C MET A 161 6.51 -3.26 -2.48
N VAL A 162 5.77 -2.61 -3.39
CA VAL A 162 5.46 -1.17 -3.30
C VAL A 162 4.70 -0.87 -2.00
N ALA A 163 3.70 -1.67 -1.65
CA ALA A 163 2.93 -1.52 -0.42
C ALA A 163 3.80 -1.63 0.84
N ILE A 164 4.70 -2.62 0.92
CA ILE A 164 5.66 -2.78 2.04
C ILE A 164 6.61 -1.58 2.11
N ASN A 165 7.11 -1.11 0.96
CA ASN A 165 7.96 0.07 0.90
C ASN A 165 7.20 1.33 1.36
N LEU A 166 5.91 1.47 1.00
CA LEU A 166 5.08 2.57 1.49
C LEU A 166 4.76 2.45 2.98
N GLU A 167 4.48 1.25 3.51
CA GLU A 167 4.33 1.01 4.95
C GLU A 167 5.57 1.47 5.70
N CYS A 168 6.74 1.08 5.19
CA CYS A 168 8.02 1.47 5.73
C CYS A 168 8.24 2.99 5.65
N HIS A 169 7.97 3.60 4.50
CA HIS A 169 8.08 5.04 4.31
C HIS A 169 7.16 5.82 5.26
N GLY A 170 5.95 5.31 5.50
CA GLY A 170 4.97 5.82 6.47
C GLY A 170 5.22 5.38 7.92
N ARG A 171 6.27 4.60 8.18
CA ARG A 171 6.64 4.03 9.49
C ARG A 171 5.53 3.24 10.19
N ILE A 172 4.77 2.51 9.39
CA ILE A 172 3.71 1.61 9.81
C ILE A 172 3.98 0.21 9.27
N LEU A 173 5.24 -0.25 9.34
CA LEU A 173 5.63 -1.59 8.90
C LEU A 173 4.87 -2.62 9.74
N LYS A 174 3.85 -3.20 9.13
CA LYS A 174 2.93 -4.17 9.75
C LYS A 174 3.01 -5.53 9.07
N THR A 175 3.50 -5.55 7.83
CA THR A 175 3.91 -6.78 7.15
C THR A 175 4.90 -7.55 8.02
N THR A 176 4.70 -8.85 8.20
CA THR A 176 5.56 -9.70 9.04
C THR A 176 6.86 -10.09 8.33
N GLN A 177 7.86 -10.56 9.10
CA GLN A 177 9.10 -11.08 8.50
C GLN A 177 8.82 -12.30 7.62
N HIS A 178 7.91 -13.20 8.02
CA HIS A 178 7.54 -14.36 7.23
C HIS A 178 7.02 -13.98 5.83
N GLN A 179 6.12 -12.99 5.75
CA GLN A 179 5.60 -12.50 4.48
C GLN A 179 6.67 -11.83 3.62
N ARG A 180 7.60 -11.06 4.22
CA ARG A 180 8.73 -10.48 3.49
C ARG A 180 9.64 -11.56 2.92
N THR A 181 9.95 -12.59 3.69
CA THR A 181 10.72 -13.75 3.21
C THR A 181 9.99 -14.49 2.09
N ALA A 182 8.66 -14.67 2.19
CA ALA A 182 7.86 -15.25 1.11
C ALA A 182 7.96 -14.42 -0.18
N LEU A 183 7.86 -13.09 -0.10
CA LEU A 183 8.03 -12.19 -1.25
C LEU A 183 9.41 -12.32 -1.90
N MET A 184 10.46 -12.33 -1.07
CA MET A 184 11.86 -12.50 -1.49
C MET A 184 12.06 -13.80 -2.27
N ASN A 185 11.48 -14.90 -1.78
CA ASN A 185 11.60 -16.22 -2.36
C ASN A 185 10.62 -16.46 -3.53
N GLY A 186 9.77 -15.48 -3.85
CA GLY A 186 8.77 -15.58 -4.91
C GLY A 186 7.60 -16.51 -4.61
N HIS A 187 7.35 -16.77 -3.33
CA HIS A 187 6.19 -17.52 -2.89
C HIS A 187 4.93 -16.64 -2.83
N PRO A 188 3.74 -17.27 -2.92
CA PRO A 188 2.48 -16.67 -2.51
C PRO A 188 2.58 -15.94 -1.16
N LEU A 189 2.01 -14.75 -1.08
CA LEU A 189 1.94 -13.98 0.15
C LEU A 189 0.66 -14.36 0.91
N ASP A 190 0.80 -15.17 1.95
CA ASP A 190 -0.31 -15.48 2.84
C ASP A 190 -0.82 -14.19 3.52
N GLY A 191 -2.14 -14.02 3.54
CA GLY A 191 -2.79 -12.84 4.09
C GLY A 191 -2.72 -11.61 3.20
N TRP A 192 -2.48 -11.75 1.89
CA TRP A 192 -2.47 -10.63 0.95
C TRP A 192 -3.55 -10.76 -0.13
N GLN A 193 -4.18 -9.63 -0.44
CA GLN A 193 -5.03 -9.49 -1.60
C GLN A 193 -4.63 -8.27 -2.41
N VAL A 194 -4.43 -8.45 -3.70
CA VAL A 194 -4.04 -7.38 -4.62
C VAL A 194 -5.10 -7.20 -5.70
N SER A 195 -5.40 -5.96 -6.02
CA SER A 195 -6.29 -5.57 -7.10
C SER A 195 -5.79 -4.29 -7.77
N PHE A 196 -6.25 -4.05 -9.00
CA PHE A 196 -5.91 -2.85 -9.77
C PHE A 196 -7.14 -2.40 -10.57
N GLY A 197 -7.16 -1.14 -11.02
CA GLY A 197 -8.28 -0.60 -11.77
C GLY A 197 -7.90 0.65 -12.54
N ASN A 198 -8.78 1.03 -13.46
CA ASN A 198 -8.59 2.20 -14.31
C ASN A 198 -9.33 3.41 -13.74
N LEU A 199 -8.64 4.54 -13.63
CA LEU A 199 -9.22 5.83 -13.27
C LEU A 199 -9.66 6.58 -14.53
N ARG A 200 -10.77 7.32 -14.41
CA ARG A 200 -11.23 8.19 -15.49
C ARG A 200 -10.20 9.26 -15.82
N ASP A 201 -9.71 9.92 -14.77
CA ASP A 201 -8.73 11.00 -14.84
C ASP A 201 -7.33 10.53 -14.41
N SER A 202 -6.30 11.19 -14.94
CA SER A 202 -4.92 10.93 -14.51
C SER A 202 -4.69 11.46 -13.10
N TRP A 203 -4.13 10.61 -12.23
CA TRP A 203 -3.87 10.98 -10.85
C TRP A 203 -2.58 10.34 -10.33
N ARG A 204 -1.78 11.12 -9.59
CA ARG A 204 -0.59 10.61 -8.88
C ARG A 204 -0.77 10.84 -7.39
N ARG A 205 -1.21 9.81 -6.67
CA ARG A 205 -1.36 9.82 -5.20
C ARG A 205 -0.99 8.46 -4.64
N SER A 206 -0.45 8.44 -3.43
CA SER A 206 -0.37 7.22 -2.64
C SER A 206 -0.98 7.46 -1.27
N TYR A 207 -1.54 6.41 -0.71
CA TYR A 207 -2.21 6.41 0.57
C TYR A 207 -1.99 5.05 1.21
N VAL A 208 -1.48 5.03 2.45
CA VAL A 208 -1.40 3.80 3.24
C VAL A 208 -2.11 4.04 4.55
N GLN A 209 -2.96 3.08 4.91
CA GLN A 209 -3.76 3.07 6.11
C GLN A 209 -3.60 1.72 6.80
N SER A 210 -3.34 1.74 8.09
CA SER A 210 -3.41 0.54 8.94
C SER A 210 -4.63 0.67 9.85
N ILE A 211 -5.49 -0.34 9.83
CA ILE A 211 -6.70 -0.43 10.65
C ILE A 211 -6.49 -1.60 11.61
N GLY A 212 -6.50 -1.33 12.91
CA GLY A 212 -6.52 -2.37 13.95
C GLY A 212 -7.96 -2.77 14.28
N VAL A 213 -8.41 -3.93 13.83
CA VAL A 213 -9.71 -4.47 14.21
C VAL A 213 -9.61 -5.10 15.60
N PRO A 214 -10.35 -4.63 16.61
CA PRO A 214 -10.37 -5.24 17.93
C PRO A 214 -11.15 -6.56 17.87
N LEU A 215 -10.53 -7.61 17.32
CA LEU A 215 -11.04 -8.97 17.44
C LEU A 215 -10.48 -9.57 18.72
N GLY A 216 -11.27 -9.53 19.79
CA GLY A 216 -10.93 -10.20 21.05
C GLY A 216 -10.94 -11.71 20.87
N MET A 217 -9.83 -12.29 20.41
CA MET A 217 -9.61 -13.73 20.43
C MET A 217 -8.36 -14.02 21.28
N GLY A 218 -8.54 -14.14 22.59
CA GLY A 218 -7.48 -14.47 23.54
C GLY A 218 -7.47 -13.60 24.80
N THR A 219 -6.61 -13.95 25.75
CA THR A 219 -6.38 -13.21 27.00
C THR A 219 -5.59 -11.92 26.80
N GLU A 220 -4.93 -11.79 25.67
CA GLU A 220 -4.19 -10.61 25.26
C GLU A 220 -5.01 -9.91 24.17
N ASN A 221 -5.58 -8.75 24.48
CA ASN A 221 -6.35 -7.89 23.57
C ASN A 221 -5.49 -7.32 22.42
N THR A 222 -4.80 -8.18 21.67
CA THR A 222 -3.98 -7.77 20.54
C THR A 222 -4.89 -7.54 19.33
N PRO A 223 -5.02 -6.29 18.86
CA PRO A 223 -5.90 -5.99 17.74
C PRO A 223 -5.39 -6.67 16.46
N LEU A 224 -6.31 -7.22 15.68
CA LEU A 224 -6.00 -7.73 14.36
C LEU A 224 -5.73 -6.57 13.41
N HIS A 225 -4.52 -6.46 12.87
CA HIS A 225 -4.22 -5.42 11.90
C HIS A 225 -4.59 -5.84 10.46
N ILE A 226 -5.34 -4.99 9.78
CA ILE A 226 -5.47 -4.95 8.33
C ILE A 226 -4.69 -3.73 7.84
N ASN A 227 -3.85 -3.90 6.84
CA ASN A 227 -3.23 -2.77 6.15
C ASN A 227 -3.84 -2.65 4.77
N ASN A 228 -4.20 -1.42 4.40
CA ASN A 228 -4.65 -1.05 3.07
C ASN A 228 -3.62 -0.08 2.49
N ALA A 229 -3.06 -0.41 1.33
CA ALA A 229 -2.21 0.48 0.57
C ALA A 229 -2.87 0.74 -0.79
N TYR A 230 -3.14 2.00 -1.08
CA TYR A 230 -3.59 2.49 -2.36
C TYR A 230 -2.52 3.35 -2.99
N PHE A 231 -2.26 3.16 -4.28
CA PHE A 231 -1.45 4.10 -5.01
C PHE A 231 -1.88 4.19 -6.47
N CYS A 232 -1.86 5.41 -6.98
CA CYS A 232 -2.27 5.76 -8.32
C CYS A 232 -1.04 6.26 -9.08
N ILE A 233 -0.86 5.72 -10.27
CA ILE A 233 0.21 6.07 -11.19
C ILE A 233 -0.47 6.40 -12.51
N ASP A 234 -0.63 7.69 -12.76
CA ASP A 234 -1.43 8.18 -13.88
C ASP A 234 -2.87 7.64 -13.81
N ARG A 235 -3.33 6.88 -14.80
CA ARG A 235 -4.69 6.30 -14.79
C ARG A 235 -4.78 4.95 -14.09
N ALA A 236 -3.67 4.33 -13.71
CA ALA A 236 -3.70 3.04 -13.03
C ALA A 236 -3.78 3.23 -11.51
N VAL A 237 -4.79 2.65 -10.86
CA VAL A 237 -4.87 2.50 -9.41
C VAL A 237 -4.53 1.08 -9.01
N PHE A 238 -3.71 0.94 -7.97
CA PHE A 238 -3.36 -0.32 -7.34
C PHE A 238 -3.83 -0.30 -5.89
N HIS A 239 -4.31 -1.44 -5.43
CA HIS A 239 -4.79 -1.63 -4.07
C HIS A 239 -4.28 -2.95 -3.52
N ALA A 240 -3.50 -2.87 -2.44
CA ALA A 240 -3.04 -4.01 -1.67
C ALA A 240 -3.71 -4.01 -0.29
N ARG A 241 -4.26 -5.17 0.09
CA ARG A 241 -4.72 -5.44 1.45
C ARG A 241 -3.85 -6.52 2.06
N SER A 242 -3.42 -6.33 3.29
CA SER A 242 -2.66 -7.34 4.01
C SER A 242 -3.14 -7.54 5.45
N SER A 243 -3.02 -8.77 5.93
CA SER A 243 -3.12 -9.13 7.34
C SER A 243 -2.10 -10.23 7.64
N ILE A 244 -2.06 -10.76 8.86
CA ILE A 244 -1.05 -11.77 9.25
C ILE A 244 -1.22 -13.11 8.52
N SER A 245 -2.43 -13.45 8.09
CA SER A 245 -2.74 -14.66 7.33
C SER A 245 -4.02 -14.51 6.49
N ASN A 246 -4.27 -15.43 5.55
CA ASN A 246 -5.48 -15.43 4.71
C ASN A 246 -6.77 -15.51 5.53
N GLY A 247 -6.80 -16.38 6.54
CA GLY A 247 -7.97 -16.53 7.42
C GLY A 247 -8.27 -15.25 8.19
N MET A 248 -7.23 -14.58 8.67
CA MET A 248 -7.38 -13.29 9.35
C MET A 248 -7.85 -12.20 8.40
N LEU A 249 -7.28 -12.10 7.20
CA LEU A 249 -7.72 -11.13 6.21
C LEU A 249 -9.20 -11.35 5.83
N GLN A 250 -9.62 -12.61 5.67
CA GLN A 250 -11.01 -12.97 5.37
C GLN A 250 -11.96 -12.57 6.50
N MET A 251 -11.64 -12.94 7.76
CA MET A 251 -12.45 -12.56 8.91
C MET A 251 -12.56 -11.04 9.06
N ALA A 252 -11.45 -10.33 8.90
CA ALA A 252 -11.42 -8.88 9.04
C ALA A 252 -12.23 -8.20 7.91
N THR A 253 -12.19 -8.75 6.69
CA THR A 253 -13.03 -8.30 5.57
C THR A 253 -14.52 -8.50 5.85
N MET A 254 -14.88 -9.61 6.50
CA MET A 254 -16.27 -9.89 6.90
C MET A 254 -16.75 -9.00 8.05
N ALA A 255 -15.91 -8.78 9.07
CA ALA A 255 -16.30 -8.10 10.30
C ALA A 255 -16.46 -6.57 10.15
N VAL A 256 -15.62 -5.93 9.35
CA VAL A 256 -15.57 -4.45 9.31
C VAL A 256 -16.52 -3.87 8.25
N GLY A 257 -17.29 -4.70 7.54
CA GLY A 257 -18.07 -4.22 6.39
C GLY A 257 -17.19 -3.55 5.32
N LEU A 258 -15.88 -3.81 5.34
CA LEU A 258 -14.87 -3.36 4.35
C LEU A 258 -15.06 -4.01 2.98
N SER A 259 -16.25 -4.57 2.73
CA SER A 259 -16.90 -4.61 1.43
C SER A 259 -17.12 -3.22 0.80
N GLY A 260 -16.79 -2.13 1.53
CA GLY A 260 -16.85 -0.74 1.12
C GLY A 260 -16.56 -0.53 -0.37
N ALA A 261 -17.49 0.17 -1.02
CA ALA A 261 -17.51 0.59 -2.42
C ALA A 261 -16.47 -0.15 -3.26
N ARG A 262 -16.87 -1.26 -3.88
CA ARG A 262 -16.11 -1.91 -4.94
C ARG A 262 -15.82 -0.83 -5.99
N LEU A 263 -14.69 -0.14 -5.87
CA LEU A 263 -14.00 0.36 -7.04
C LEU A 263 -14.01 -0.85 -8.00
N PRO A 264 -14.42 -0.69 -9.26
CA PRO A 264 -14.37 -1.78 -10.22
C PRO A 264 -12.90 -2.13 -10.42
N THR A 265 -12.37 -2.93 -9.51
CA THR A 265 -10.99 -3.37 -9.48
C THR A 265 -10.98 -4.81 -9.93
N THR A 266 -10.06 -5.09 -10.83
CA THR A 266 -9.76 -6.44 -11.25
C THR A 266 -8.90 -7.06 -10.16
N PRO A 267 -9.33 -8.16 -9.51
CA PRO A 267 -8.49 -8.87 -8.57
C PRO A 267 -7.33 -9.51 -9.31
N LEU A 268 -6.11 -9.32 -8.81
CA LEU A 268 -4.91 -10.01 -9.31
C LEU A 268 -4.59 -11.23 -8.46
N TRP A 269 -4.77 -11.11 -7.15
CA TRP A 269 -4.35 -12.14 -6.19
C TRP A 269 -5.20 -12.15 -4.91
N PRO A 270 -5.58 -13.33 -4.39
CA PRO A 270 -5.61 -14.59 -5.11
C PRO A 270 -6.54 -14.45 -6.32
N SER A 271 -6.19 -15.06 -7.46
CA SER A 271 -7.09 -15.10 -8.61
C SER A 271 -8.38 -15.75 -8.14
N SER A 272 -9.42 -14.95 -7.89
CA SER A 272 -10.74 -15.51 -7.65
C SER A 272 -11.01 -16.38 -8.86
N GLY A 273 -11.21 -17.69 -8.69
CA GLY A 273 -11.53 -18.63 -9.76
C GLY A 273 -12.88 -18.35 -10.43
N ARG A 274 -13.28 -17.08 -10.52
CA ARG A 274 -14.45 -16.62 -11.25
C ARG A 274 -14.07 -16.57 -12.72
N PRO A 275 -14.88 -17.19 -13.60
CA PRO A 275 -14.76 -16.99 -15.04
C PRO A 275 -14.79 -15.50 -15.35
N LEU A 276 -13.95 -15.07 -16.30
CA LEU A 276 -13.87 -13.70 -16.83
C LEU A 276 -15.26 -13.10 -17.15
N GLU A 277 -16.19 -13.97 -17.54
CA GLU A 277 -17.60 -13.68 -17.85
C GLU A 277 -18.39 -13.04 -16.71
N ASP A 278 -18.07 -13.36 -15.44
CA ASP A 278 -18.77 -12.79 -14.29
C ASP A 278 -18.24 -11.42 -13.86
N LEU A 279 -17.02 -11.06 -14.28
CA LEU A 279 -16.46 -9.71 -14.08
C LEU A 279 -17.02 -8.71 -15.11
N LEU A 280 -17.45 -9.20 -16.28
CA LEU A 280 -18.02 -8.36 -17.36
C LEU A 280 -19.51 -8.04 -17.16
N LYS A 281 -20.25 -8.84 -16.38
CA LYS A 281 -21.68 -8.62 -16.10
C LYS A 281 -21.99 -7.37 -15.24
N GLY A 282 -20.98 -6.76 -14.63
CA GLY A 282 -21.12 -5.56 -13.78
C GLY A 282 -20.76 -4.23 -14.45
N VAL A 283 -20.31 -4.26 -15.71
CA VAL A 283 -20.00 -3.06 -16.48
C VAL A 283 -21.18 -2.81 -17.42
N ASN A 284 -21.92 -1.72 -17.21
CA ASN A 284 -22.92 -1.25 -18.18
C ASN A 284 -22.18 -0.79 -19.44
N LEU A 285 -21.82 -1.75 -20.30
CA LEU A 285 -21.48 -1.51 -21.68
C LEU A 285 -22.79 -1.36 -22.44
N SER A 286 -22.90 -0.30 -23.22
CA SER A 286 -24.03 -0.14 -24.13
C SER A 286 -24.02 -1.30 -25.14
N SER A 287 -25.19 -1.77 -25.58
CA SER A 287 -25.31 -2.86 -26.55
C SER A 287 -24.60 -2.57 -27.89
N SER A 288 -24.17 -1.33 -28.13
CA SER A 288 -23.36 -0.91 -29.28
C SER A 288 -21.85 -1.21 -29.13
N ASP A 289 -21.33 -1.47 -27.93
CA ASP A 289 -19.89 -1.66 -27.71
C ASP A 289 -19.43 -3.13 -27.80
N VAL A 290 -20.37 -4.07 -27.99
CA VAL A 290 -20.09 -5.53 -28.05
C VAL A 290 -20.00 -6.07 -29.48
N GLN A 291 -20.25 -5.27 -30.52
CA GLN A 291 -20.21 -5.73 -31.91
C GLN A 291 -18.84 -5.62 -32.62
N ALA A 292 -17.76 -5.26 -31.92
CA ALA A 292 -16.44 -5.08 -32.54
C ALA A 292 -15.42 -6.22 -32.30
N LEU A 293 -15.84 -7.39 -31.81
CA LEU A 293 -14.95 -8.54 -31.54
C LEU A 293 -15.42 -9.87 -32.17
N THR A 294 -15.96 -9.82 -33.39
CA THR A 294 -15.98 -10.98 -34.29
C THR A 294 -14.96 -10.76 -35.40
N LEU A 295 -13.91 -11.58 -35.41
CA LEU A 295 -12.96 -11.68 -36.53
C LEU A 295 -13.69 -12.12 -37.82
N PRO A 296 -13.21 -11.72 -39.00
CA PRO A 296 -13.81 -12.11 -40.28
C PRO A 296 -13.45 -13.57 -40.59
N GLY A 297 -14.40 -14.47 -40.38
CA GLY A 297 -14.34 -15.85 -40.90
C GLY A 297 -14.80 -15.86 -42.35
N GLY A 298 -13.84 -15.83 -43.28
CA GLY A 298 -14.09 -16.06 -44.69
C GLY A 298 -14.68 -17.45 -44.97
N SER A 299 -15.54 -17.46 -45.99
CA SER A 299 -16.21 -18.58 -46.65
C SER A 299 -15.31 -19.75 -47.07
N VAL A 300 -15.84 -20.97 -47.03
CA VAL A 300 -15.52 -22.03 -48.00
C VAL A 300 -16.83 -22.65 -48.49
N GLN A 301 -16.97 -22.66 -49.82
CA GLN A 301 -18.02 -23.30 -50.60
C GLN A 301 -17.91 -24.84 -50.55
N GLY A 302 -19.05 -25.51 -50.72
CA GLY A 302 -19.17 -26.95 -50.91
C GLY A 302 -20.61 -27.40 -50.66
#